data_AF-M6G5Y5-F1
#
_entry.id   AF-M6G5Y5-F1
#
_cell.length_a   1.000
_cell.length_b   1.000
_cell.length_c   1.000
_cell.angle_alpha   90.00
_cell.angle_beta   90.00
_cell.angle_gamma   90.00
#
_symmetry.space_group_name_H-M   'P 1'
#
loop_
_entity.id
_entity.type
_entity.pdbx_description
1 polymer ?
#
loop_
_entity_poly.entity_id
_entity_poly.type
_entity_poly.pdbx_seq_one_letter_code
_entity_poly.pdbx_strand_id
1 'polypeptide(L)'
;MKKKIALGCMLFFVFFCKEENKEVPKQETPVQEEKVQSMKTEREFNGVYAMREIHLMKEIFGIQSKFQDYCLRIDLKANVVELGIVEGKVYKGKILEKDSESVTIEINGKSQKYFIVEDKLGSRVFYALMTENYSTKQADGTWDMDSIAGAEASSQTIAQCVSTINLNEELQYREEDHSVPKKK
;
A
#
# COMPACT_ATOMS: atom_id res chain seq x y z
N MET A 1 53.20 70.64 -6.59
CA MET A 1 52.97 70.63 -5.13
C MET A 1 52.68 69.21 -4.68
N LYS A 2 53.19 68.85 -3.49
CA LYS A 2 53.23 67.51 -2.90
C LYS A 2 51.83 66.92 -2.69
N LYS A 3 51.68 65.61 -2.92
CA LYS A 3 51.23 64.63 -1.91
C LYS A 3 51.46 63.20 -2.41
N LYS A 4 52.28 62.48 -1.66
CA LYS A 4 52.57 61.05 -1.83
C LYS A 4 51.40 60.27 -1.24
N ILE A 5 50.85 59.34 -2.01
CA ILE A 5 50.07 58.23 -1.48
C ILE A 5 50.73 56.98 -2.06
N ALA A 6 51.36 56.22 -1.19
CA ALA A 6 51.97 54.94 -1.51
C ALA A 6 50.83 53.96 -1.81
N LEU A 7 50.55 53.77 -3.09
CA LEU A 7 49.56 52.85 -3.60
C LEU A 7 50.26 51.53 -3.87
N GLY A 8 50.13 50.62 -2.91
CA GLY A 8 50.63 49.24 -3.01
C GLY A 8 49.94 48.53 -4.18
N CYS A 9 50.77 48.04 -5.09
CA CYS A 9 50.37 47.13 -6.17
C CYS A 9 51.57 46.25 -6.52
N MET A 10 51.28 44.99 -6.84
CA MET A 10 52.17 43.90 -7.27
C MET A 10 52.83 43.09 -6.14
N LEU A 11 52.12 42.03 -5.73
CA LEU A 11 52.41 40.69 -6.26
C LEU A 11 51.17 39.80 -6.16
N PHE A 12 50.44 39.75 -7.28
CA PHE A 12 49.72 38.58 -7.80
C PHE A 12 50.71 37.40 -7.98
N PHE A 13 50.42 36.10 -7.97
CA PHE A 13 49.24 35.25 -8.16
C PHE A 13 49.67 33.85 -7.66
N VAL A 14 48.85 33.12 -6.88
CA VAL A 14 48.70 31.66 -7.00
C VAL A 14 47.29 31.31 -6.47
N PHE A 15 46.27 31.22 -7.33
CA PHE A 15 45.62 29.94 -7.69
C PHE A 15 45.22 29.13 -6.44
N PHE A 16 43.96 29.03 -6.02
CA PHE A 16 42.82 28.45 -6.74
C PHE A 16 41.49 28.81 -6.07
N CYS A 17 40.44 28.81 -6.89
CA CYS A 17 39.10 29.28 -6.64
C CYS A 17 38.30 28.40 -5.66
N LYS A 18 37.26 29.04 -5.07
CA LYS A 18 35.87 28.56 -4.97
C LYS A 18 35.63 27.53 -3.85
N GLU A 19 34.70 27.72 -2.90
CA GLU A 19 33.45 28.50 -2.89
C GLU A 19 33.10 28.75 -1.40
N GLU A 20 32.87 30.00 -1.02
CA GLU A 20 32.08 30.27 0.18
C GLU A 20 30.62 29.93 -0.14
N ASN A 21 29.95 29.19 0.74
CA ASN A 21 28.58 29.58 1.05
C ASN A 21 28.25 29.28 2.51
N LYS A 22 28.04 30.37 3.25
CA LYS A 22 27.44 30.39 4.58
C LYS A 22 25.99 29.95 4.44
N GLU A 23 25.63 28.79 4.97
CA GLU A 23 24.22 28.41 5.08
C GLU A 23 23.62 28.90 6.41
N VAL A 24 22.55 29.67 6.20
CA VAL A 24 21.54 30.22 7.09
C VAL A 24 21.12 29.26 8.22
N PRO A 25 20.83 29.73 9.45
CA PRO A 25 20.23 28.87 10.47
C PRO A 25 18.83 28.46 10.02
N LYS A 26 18.69 27.19 9.64
CA LYS A 26 17.40 26.59 9.28
C LYS A 26 16.61 26.35 10.56
N GLN A 27 15.58 27.17 10.75
CA GLN A 27 14.54 26.97 11.75
C GLN A 27 13.87 25.62 11.46
N GLU A 28 14.26 24.57 12.18
CA GLU A 28 13.58 23.29 12.16
C GLU A 28 12.22 23.47 12.82
N THR A 29 11.18 23.37 11.99
CA THR A 29 9.80 23.23 12.45
C THR A 29 9.73 21.94 13.27
N PRO A 30 9.10 21.92 14.45
CA PRO A 30 8.93 20.67 15.18
C PRO A 30 7.96 19.81 14.36
N VAL A 31 8.50 18.83 13.63
CA VAL A 31 7.71 17.69 13.17
C VAL A 31 7.22 17.04 14.45
N GLN A 32 5.91 17.11 14.70
CA GLN A 32 5.27 16.33 15.75
C GLN A 32 5.72 14.89 15.57
N GLU A 33 6.52 14.39 16.50
CA GLU A 33 6.66 12.96 16.73
C GLU A 33 5.25 12.44 16.98
N GLU A 34 4.64 11.89 15.94
CA GLU A 34 3.49 11.03 16.06
C GLU A 34 3.92 9.91 17.00
N LYS A 35 3.26 9.90 18.15
CA LYS A 35 3.54 9.05 19.30
C LYS A 35 3.63 7.60 18.83
N VAL A 36 4.85 7.11 18.63
CA VAL A 36 5.15 5.71 18.31
C VAL A 36 4.68 4.87 19.49
N GLN A 37 3.45 4.39 19.40
CA GLN A 37 2.91 3.44 20.35
C GLN A 37 3.38 2.06 19.91
N SER A 38 4.37 1.54 20.63
CA SER A 38 4.92 0.21 20.44
C SER A 38 3.81 -0.84 20.44
N MET A 39 3.78 -1.70 19.41
CA MET A 39 2.87 -2.85 19.38
C MET A 39 3.08 -3.71 20.63
N LYS A 40 2.01 -3.89 21.39
CA LYS A 40 1.91 -4.95 22.40
C LYS A 40 1.20 -6.17 21.84
N THR A 41 1.36 -6.42 20.55
CA THR A 41 0.82 -7.58 19.86
C THR A 41 1.92 -8.19 19.01
N GLU A 42 2.60 -9.19 19.57
CA GLU A 42 3.32 -10.24 18.83
C GLU A 42 2.37 -11.08 17.94
N ARG A 43 1.29 -10.50 17.37
CA ARG A 43 0.50 -11.17 16.33
C ARG A 43 1.22 -10.90 15.02
N GLU A 44 1.97 -11.90 14.59
CA GLU A 44 2.54 -11.98 13.25
C GLU A 44 1.38 -11.94 12.24
N PHE A 45 1.11 -10.76 11.67
CA PHE A 45 0.08 -10.56 10.66
C PHE A 45 0.43 -11.39 9.41
N ASN A 46 -0.30 -12.48 9.22
CA ASN A 46 -0.15 -13.40 8.10
C ASN A 46 -1.55 -13.78 7.63
N GLY A 47 -1.93 -13.40 6.41
CA GLY A 47 -3.27 -13.62 5.90
C GLY A 47 -3.34 -13.69 4.38
N VAL A 48 -4.39 -14.34 3.90
CA VAL A 48 -4.83 -14.29 2.50
C VAL A 48 -6.12 -13.48 2.48
N TYR A 49 -6.23 -12.52 1.57
CA TYR A 49 -7.33 -11.58 1.48
C TYR A 49 -8.01 -11.72 0.13
N ALA A 50 -9.33 -11.84 0.13
CA ALA A 50 -10.14 -11.65 -1.05
C ALA A 50 -10.38 -10.15 -1.23
N MET A 51 -9.85 -9.58 -2.31
CA MET A 51 -9.84 -8.15 -2.55
C MET A 51 -11.11 -7.75 -3.31
N ARG A 52 -11.80 -6.71 -2.84
CA ARG A 52 -13.02 -6.19 -3.45
C ARG A 52 -12.71 -5.08 -4.46
N GLU A 53 -13.56 -4.98 -5.47
CA GLU A 53 -13.55 -4.00 -6.56
C GLU A 53 -12.96 -2.62 -6.19
N ILE A 54 -11.67 -2.40 -6.49
CA ILE A 54 -11.18 -1.04 -6.68
C ILE A 54 -10.29 -0.90 -7.93
N HIS A 55 -10.93 -0.82 -9.10
CA HIS A 55 -10.51 -0.08 -10.30
C HIS A 55 -9.04 0.39 -10.34
N LEU A 56 -8.07 -0.35 -10.85
CA LEU A 56 -8.00 -1.72 -11.32
C LEU A 56 -6.71 -2.24 -10.65
N MET A 57 -6.55 -3.54 -10.44
CA MET A 57 -5.20 -4.12 -10.28
C MET A 57 -4.23 -3.62 -11.39
N LYS A 58 -4.78 -3.20 -12.55
CA LYS A 58 -4.10 -2.47 -13.63
C LYS A 58 -3.60 -1.07 -13.24
N GLU A 59 -4.41 -0.30 -12.53
CA GLU A 59 -4.05 1.04 -12.09
C GLU A 59 -3.03 0.98 -10.96
N ILE A 60 -3.31 0.16 -9.95
CA ILE A 60 -2.47 0.04 -8.74
C ILE A 60 -1.18 -0.74 -9.03
N PHE A 61 -1.25 -1.90 -9.70
CA PHE A 61 -0.08 -2.78 -9.92
C PHE A 61 0.30 -2.96 -11.40
N GLY A 62 -0.41 -2.34 -12.35
CA GLY A 62 -0.08 -2.47 -13.78
C GLY A 62 -0.51 -3.81 -14.39
N ILE A 63 -1.32 -4.61 -13.71
CA ILE A 63 -1.72 -5.95 -14.16
C ILE A 63 -3.09 -5.92 -14.82
N GLN A 64 -3.23 -6.50 -16.01
CA GLN A 64 -4.51 -6.63 -16.71
C GLN A 64 -5.12 -8.01 -16.45
N SER A 65 -6.38 -8.04 -16.01
CA SER A 65 -7.22 -9.24 -15.87
C SER A 65 -8.61 -8.92 -16.38
N LYS A 66 -9.34 -9.94 -16.84
CA LYS A 66 -10.75 -9.80 -17.21
C LYS A 66 -11.69 -9.91 -16.01
N PHE A 67 -11.16 -10.35 -14.86
CA PHE A 67 -11.90 -10.54 -13.62
C PHE A 67 -11.67 -9.34 -12.69
N GLN A 68 -12.69 -9.06 -11.87
CA GLN A 68 -12.67 -7.89 -10.97
C GLN A 68 -12.07 -8.24 -9.61
N ASP A 69 -12.20 -9.50 -9.21
CA ASP A 69 -11.71 -10.00 -7.92
C ASP A 69 -10.34 -10.64 -8.06
N TYR A 70 -9.52 -10.47 -7.01
CA TYR A 70 -8.21 -11.09 -6.90
C TYR A 70 -7.88 -11.39 -5.44
N CYS A 71 -6.89 -12.23 -5.23
CA CYS A 71 -6.43 -12.60 -3.90
C CYS A 71 -5.07 -12.00 -3.62
N LEU A 72 -4.89 -11.44 -2.43
CA LEU A 72 -3.61 -10.92 -1.95
C LEU A 72 -3.17 -11.67 -0.70
N ARG A 73 -1.96 -12.21 -0.70
CA ARG A 73 -1.35 -12.82 0.47
C ARG A 73 -0.26 -11.90 0.98
N ILE A 74 -0.33 -11.60 2.27
CA ILE A 74 0.70 -10.86 2.98
C ILE A 74 1.10 -11.69 4.20
N ASP A 75 2.37 -12.05 4.27
CA ASP A 75 2.97 -12.81 5.36
C ASP A 75 4.16 -12.00 5.88
N LEU A 76 3.96 -11.23 6.96
CA LEU A 76 5.00 -10.36 7.48
C LEU A 76 6.14 -11.15 8.12
N LYS A 77 5.89 -12.39 8.54
CA LYS A 77 6.88 -13.27 9.16
C LYS A 77 7.82 -13.88 8.12
N ALA A 78 7.25 -14.46 7.07
CA ALA A 78 7.99 -15.04 5.95
C ALA A 78 8.45 -13.98 4.94
N ASN A 79 8.02 -12.72 5.10
CA ASN A 79 8.25 -11.62 4.16
C ASN A 79 7.76 -11.96 2.75
N VAL A 80 6.57 -12.55 2.66
CA VAL A 80 5.96 -12.98 1.40
C VAL A 80 4.82 -12.05 1.03
N VAL A 81 4.84 -11.58 -0.21
CA VAL A 81 3.72 -10.91 -0.85
C VAL A 81 3.42 -11.64 -2.16
N GLU A 82 2.19 -12.12 -2.30
CA GLU A 82 1.74 -12.81 -3.51
C GLU A 82 0.35 -12.31 -3.89
N LEU A 83 0.15 -12.03 -5.17
CA LEU A 83 -1.13 -11.65 -5.73
C LEU A 83 -1.55 -12.70 -6.74
N GLY A 84 -2.71 -13.33 -6.54
CA GLY A 84 -3.29 -14.30 -7.47
C GLY A 84 -4.53 -13.79 -8.15
N ILE A 85 -4.67 -14.12 -9.44
CA ILE A 85 -5.85 -13.84 -10.26
C ILE A 85 -6.45 -15.13 -10.81
N VAL A 86 -7.72 -15.08 -11.19
CA VAL A 86 -8.51 -16.23 -11.67
C VAL A 86 -7.91 -16.90 -12.92
N GLU A 87 -7.13 -16.18 -13.73
CA GLU A 87 -6.37 -16.78 -14.84
C GLU A 87 -5.22 -17.72 -14.41
N GLY A 88 -5.07 -18.01 -13.11
CA GLY A 88 -4.05 -18.91 -12.57
C GLY A 88 -2.65 -18.30 -12.52
N LYS A 89 -2.53 -16.98 -12.73
CA LYS A 89 -1.27 -16.26 -12.61
C LYS A 89 -1.08 -15.79 -11.17
N VAL A 90 0.16 -15.92 -10.68
CA VAL A 90 0.57 -15.41 -9.37
C VAL A 90 1.73 -14.44 -9.56
N TYR A 91 1.58 -13.23 -9.05
CA TYR A 91 2.58 -12.17 -9.07
C TYR A 91 3.23 -12.09 -7.69
N LYS A 92 4.56 -12.16 -7.68
CA LYS A 92 5.34 -12.00 -6.45
C LYS A 92 5.65 -10.54 -6.22
N GLY A 93 5.52 -10.11 -4.98
CA GLY A 93 5.87 -8.78 -4.51
C GLY A 93 6.94 -8.81 -3.42
N LYS A 94 7.13 -7.64 -2.81
CA LYS A 94 7.94 -7.46 -1.61
C LYS A 94 7.26 -6.48 -0.67
N ILE A 95 7.58 -6.57 0.61
CA ILE A 95 7.22 -5.57 1.60
C ILE A 95 8.27 -4.45 1.52
N LEU A 96 7.82 -3.22 1.34
CA LEU A 96 8.68 -2.03 1.37
C LEU A 96 8.79 -1.47 2.78
N GLU A 97 7.64 -1.29 3.42
CA GLU A 97 7.52 -0.69 4.74
C GLU A 97 6.44 -1.44 5.52
N LYS A 98 6.58 -1.51 6.83
CA LYS A 98 5.55 -2.00 7.73
C LYS A 98 5.62 -1.24 9.04
N ASP A 99 4.46 -0.91 9.55
CA ASP A 99 4.29 -0.38 10.90
C ASP A 99 3.26 -1.25 11.64
N SER A 100 2.73 -0.73 12.75
CA SER A 100 1.81 -1.47 13.59
C SER A 100 0.43 -1.70 12.99
N GLU A 101 0.02 -0.84 12.07
CA GLU A 101 -1.36 -0.80 11.58
C GLU A 101 -1.40 -0.85 10.06
N SER A 102 -0.25 -0.94 9.40
CA SER A 102 -0.19 -0.90 7.97
C SER A 102 1.05 -1.58 7.39
N VAL A 103 0.91 -1.92 6.11
CA VAL A 103 1.95 -2.52 5.30
C VAL A 103 1.95 -1.87 3.93
N THR A 104 3.12 -1.43 3.48
CA THR A 104 3.34 -0.98 2.10
C THR A 104 3.97 -2.11 1.34
N ILE A 105 3.28 -2.60 0.31
CA ILE A 105 3.78 -3.65 -0.57
C ILE A 105 4.13 -3.06 -1.94
N GLU A 106 5.03 -3.73 -2.66
CA GLU A 106 5.31 -3.44 -4.06
C GLU A 106 5.11 -4.69 -4.91
N ILE A 107 4.36 -4.55 -6.00
CA ILE A 107 4.21 -5.56 -7.03
C ILE A 107 4.42 -4.87 -8.38
N ASN A 108 5.25 -5.45 -9.23
CA ASN A 108 5.53 -4.92 -10.58
C ASN A 108 6.01 -3.45 -10.57
N GLY A 109 6.84 -3.08 -9.59
CA GLY A 109 7.41 -1.73 -9.45
C GLY A 109 6.41 -0.65 -9.00
N LYS A 110 5.18 -1.03 -8.64
CA LYS A 110 4.18 -0.12 -8.08
C LYS A 110 3.85 -0.49 -6.65
N SER A 111 3.70 0.52 -5.81
CA SER A 111 3.45 0.36 -4.38
C SER A 111 2.01 0.70 -3.99
N GLN A 112 1.54 0.01 -2.96
CA GLN A 112 0.26 0.29 -2.31
C GLN A 112 0.40 0.09 -0.81
N LYS A 113 -0.07 1.09 -0.05
CA LYS A 113 -0.20 0.99 1.41
C LYS A 113 -1.57 0.40 1.75
N TYR A 114 -1.58 -0.60 2.61
CA TYR A 114 -2.78 -1.19 3.19
C TYR A 114 -2.77 -0.97 4.70
N PHE A 115 -3.88 -0.52 5.24
CA PHE A 115 -4.12 -0.48 6.67
C PHE A 115 -4.82 -1.76 7.10
N ILE A 116 -4.42 -2.29 8.25
CA ILE A 116 -4.88 -3.55 8.80
C ILE A 116 -5.81 -3.23 9.96
N VAL A 117 -7.07 -3.62 9.84
CA VAL A 117 -8.10 -3.30 10.82
C VAL A 117 -8.74 -4.58 11.32
N GLU A 118 -9.03 -4.65 12.62
CA GLU A 118 -9.80 -5.76 13.18
C GLU A 118 -11.25 -5.69 12.71
N ASP A 119 -11.72 -6.75 12.04
CA ASP A 119 -13.13 -6.96 11.72
C ASP A 119 -13.71 -7.97 12.71
N LYS A 120 -14.65 -7.52 13.54
CA LYS A 120 -15.19 -8.32 14.66
C LYS A 120 -16.58 -8.83 14.32
N LEU A 121 -16.69 -10.16 14.23
CA LEU A 121 -17.98 -10.84 14.13
C LEU A 121 -18.26 -11.62 15.41
N GLY A 122 -18.94 -10.98 16.36
CA GLY A 122 -19.20 -11.53 17.68
C GLY A 122 -17.90 -11.71 18.48
N SER A 123 -17.57 -12.93 18.88
CA SER A 123 -16.31 -13.25 19.57
C SER A 123 -15.13 -13.55 18.63
N ARG A 124 -15.39 -13.61 17.31
CA ARG A 124 -14.34 -13.87 16.31
C ARG A 124 -13.74 -12.56 15.84
N VAL A 125 -12.42 -12.54 15.75
CA VAL A 125 -11.65 -11.42 15.21
C VAL A 125 -11.05 -11.89 13.89
N PHE A 126 -11.42 -11.22 12.83
CA PHE A 126 -10.82 -11.28 11.50
C PHE A 126 -10.03 -9.99 11.27
N TYR A 127 -9.27 -9.96 10.18
CA TYR A 127 -8.61 -8.75 9.73
C TYR A 127 -9.13 -8.32 8.36
N ALA A 128 -9.32 -7.02 8.19
CA ALA A 128 -9.63 -6.39 6.92
C ALA A 128 -8.48 -5.50 6.47
N LEU A 129 -8.33 -5.37 5.16
CA LEU A 129 -7.44 -4.40 4.54
C LEU A 129 -8.25 -3.18 4.13
N MET A 130 -7.76 -2.00 4.51
CA MET A 130 -8.28 -0.70 4.09
C MET A 130 -7.24 0.04 3.26
N THR A 131 -7.68 0.92 2.37
CA THR A 131 -6.78 1.79 1.60
C THR A 131 -7.31 3.21 1.54
N GLU A 132 -6.43 4.21 1.53
CA GLU A 132 -6.85 5.62 1.48
C GLU A 132 -7.55 6.01 0.17
N ASN A 133 -7.30 5.27 -0.91
CA ASN A 133 -7.91 5.53 -2.22
C ASN A 133 -9.28 4.84 -2.42
N TYR A 134 -9.72 4.01 -1.48
CA TYR A 134 -11.00 3.28 -1.55
C TYR A 134 -11.85 3.45 -0.32
N SER A 135 -11.23 3.12 0.81
CA SER A 135 -11.92 2.98 2.05
C SER A 135 -12.25 4.36 2.60
N THR A 136 -13.45 4.47 3.15
CA THR A 136 -13.92 5.70 3.75
C THR A 136 -13.44 5.76 5.19
N LYS A 137 -12.81 6.88 5.57
CA LYS A 137 -12.63 7.23 6.99
C LYS A 137 -13.82 8.05 7.45
N GLN A 138 -14.37 7.69 8.60
CA GLN A 138 -15.39 8.45 9.28
C GLN A 138 -14.78 9.70 9.93
N ALA A 139 -15.65 10.63 10.35
CA ALA A 139 -15.22 11.91 10.93
C ALA A 139 -14.42 11.74 12.24
N ASP A 140 -14.58 10.62 12.94
CA ASP A 140 -13.85 10.28 14.16
C ASP A 140 -12.49 9.61 13.89
N GLY A 141 -12.12 9.44 12.61
CA GLY A 141 -10.87 8.81 12.18
C GLY A 141 -10.93 7.29 12.06
N THR A 142 -12.06 6.65 12.41
CA THR A 142 -12.25 5.21 12.22
C THR A 142 -12.53 4.86 10.76
N TRP A 143 -12.26 3.63 10.39
CA TRP A 143 -12.55 3.12 9.05
C TRP A 143 -14.00 2.64 8.94
N ASP A 144 -14.66 2.98 7.84
CA ASP A 144 -15.97 2.44 7.51
C ASP A 144 -15.84 1.01 6.97
N MET A 145 -16.33 0.04 7.75
CA MET A 145 -16.23 -1.39 7.46
C MET A 145 -17.09 -1.83 6.26
N ASP A 146 -18.02 -0.99 5.79
CA ASP A 146 -18.74 -1.25 4.55
C ASP A 146 -17.87 -0.96 3.31
N SER A 147 -16.72 -0.30 3.49
CA SER A 147 -15.77 0.10 2.44
C SER A 147 -14.44 -0.65 2.49
N ILE A 148 -14.45 -1.92 2.92
CA ILE A 148 -13.25 -2.75 3.05
C ILE A 148 -12.62 -3.07 1.68
N ALA A 149 -11.32 -2.80 1.53
CA ALA A 149 -10.59 -3.10 0.30
C ALA A 149 -10.29 -4.61 0.15
N GLY A 150 -10.12 -5.32 1.27
CA GLY A 150 -9.95 -6.77 1.26
C GLY A 150 -10.42 -7.42 2.55
N ALA A 151 -11.14 -8.52 2.45
CA ALA A 151 -11.57 -9.32 3.58
C ALA A 151 -10.63 -10.51 3.76
N GLU A 152 -10.24 -10.82 4.99
CA GLU A 152 -9.49 -12.06 5.28
C GLU A 152 -10.29 -13.28 4.79
N ALA A 153 -9.69 -14.02 3.88
CA ALA A 153 -10.24 -15.25 3.36
C ALA A 153 -9.99 -16.39 4.36
N SER A 154 -10.92 -17.34 4.42
CA SER A 154 -10.71 -18.60 5.15
C SER A 154 -9.62 -19.51 4.55
N SER A 155 -9.01 -19.08 3.44
CA SER A 155 -8.02 -19.81 2.67
C SER A 155 -6.61 -19.65 3.26
N GLN A 156 -5.83 -20.73 3.24
CA GLN A 156 -4.42 -20.69 3.65
C GLN A 156 -3.48 -20.34 2.49
N THR A 157 -3.97 -20.40 1.25
CA THR A 157 -3.17 -20.19 0.05
C THR A 157 -3.90 -19.34 -0.98
N ILE A 158 -3.12 -18.68 -1.85
CA ILE A 158 -3.63 -17.95 -3.01
C ILE A 158 -4.48 -18.85 -3.92
N ALA A 159 -4.03 -20.08 -4.17
CA ALA A 159 -4.74 -21.00 -5.07
C ALA A 159 -6.16 -21.33 -4.56
N GLN A 160 -6.32 -21.56 -3.25
CA GLN A 160 -7.62 -21.80 -2.64
C GLN A 160 -8.53 -20.57 -2.72
N CYS A 161 -7.99 -19.39 -2.40
CA CYS A 161 -8.74 -18.14 -2.46
C CYS A 161 -9.25 -17.87 -3.88
N VAL A 162 -8.37 -17.99 -4.89
CA VAL A 162 -8.72 -17.81 -6.30
C VAL A 162 -9.76 -18.82 -6.77
N SER A 163 -9.67 -20.09 -6.35
CA SER A 163 -10.67 -21.10 -6.70
C SER A 163 -12.07 -20.78 -6.17
N THR A 164 -12.14 -20.11 -5.01
CA THR A 164 -13.41 -19.70 -4.41
C THR A 164 -14.06 -18.54 -5.18
N ILE A 165 -13.26 -17.58 -5.65
CA ILE A 165 -13.72 -16.50 -6.54
C ILE A 165 -14.34 -17.10 -7.81
N ASN A 166 -13.63 -18.01 -8.48
CA ASN A 166 -14.12 -18.62 -9.72
C ASN A 166 -15.46 -19.36 -9.53
N LEU A 167 -15.64 -20.04 -8.40
CA LEU A 167 -16.91 -20.70 -8.07
C LEU A 167 -18.06 -19.69 -7.90
N ASN A 168 -17.82 -18.56 -7.25
CA ASN A 168 -18.84 -17.52 -7.05
C ASN A 168 -19.26 -16.88 -8.38
N GLU A 169 -18.29 -16.57 -9.25
CA GLU A 169 -18.58 -16.06 -10.59
C GLU A 169 -19.38 -17.07 -11.43
N GLU A 170 -18.98 -18.35 -11.44
CA GLU A 170 -19.73 -19.41 -12.15
C GLU A 170 -21.17 -19.56 -11.65
N LEU A 171 -21.41 -19.41 -10.35
CA LEU A 171 -22.75 -19.45 -9.76
C LEU A 171 -23.59 -18.24 -10.18
N GLN A 172 -23.00 -17.03 -10.16
CA GLN A 172 -23.67 -15.81 -10.64
C GLN A 172 -24.11 -15.94 -12.11
N TYR A 173 -23.23 -16.42 -12.99
CA TYR A 173 -23.56 -16.65 -14.40
C TYR A 173 -24.69 -17.68 -14.59
N ARG A 174 -24.76 -18.72 -13.74
CA ARG A 174 -25.84 -19.71 -13.81
C ARG A 174 -27.18 -19.17 -13.33
N GLU A 175 -27.20 -18.34 -12.30
CA GLU A 175 -28.42 -17.72 -11.79
C GLU A 175 -29.04 -16.72 -12.79
N GLU A 176 -28.20 -15.96 -13.50
CA GLU A 176 -28.65 -15.03 -14.54
C GLU A 176 -29.31 -15.74 -15.74
N ASP A 177 -28.83 -16.92 -16.13
CA ASP A 177 -29.34 -17.69 -17.28
C ASP A 177 -30.71 -18.36 -17.04
N HIS A 178 -31.20 -18.39 -15.80
CA HIS A 178 -32.48 -19.00 -15.44
C HIS A 178 -33.69 -18.05 -15.47
N SER A 179 -33.51 -16.80 -15.92
CA SER A 179 -34.55 -15.75 -15.82
C SER A 179 -35.29 -15.39 -17.12
N VAL A 180 -35.23 -16.20 -18.18
CA VAL A 180 -36.02 -15.94 -19.40
C VAL A 180 -37.05 -17.04 -19.65
N PRO A 181 -38.35 -16.82 -19.37
CA PRO A 181 -39.38 -17.68 -19.90
C PRO A 181 -39.41 -17.46 -21.41
N LYS A 182 -38.99 -18.48 -22.18
CA LYS A 182 -39.21 -18.53 -23.62
C LYS A 182 -40.72 -18.42 -23.85
N LYS A 183 -41.18 -17.26 -24.34
CA LYS A 183 -42.55 -17.11 -24.84
C LYS A 183 -42.75 -18.16 -25.94
N LYS A 184 -43.78 -18.98 -25.77
CA LYS A 184 -44.29 -19.92 -26.76
C LYS A 184 -44.89 -19.18 -27.95
#